data_AF-T2JQ95-F1
#
_entry.id   AF-T2JQ95-F1
#
_cell.length_a   1.000
_cell.length_b   1.000
_cell.length_c   1.000
_cell.angle_alpha   90.00
_cell.angle_beta   90.00
_cell.angle_gamma   90.00
#
_symmetry.space_group_name_H-M   'P 1'
#
loop_
_entity.id
_entity.type
_entity.pdbx_description
1 polymer ?
#
loop_
_entity_poly.entity_id
_entity_poly.type
_entity_poly.pdbx_seq_one_letter_code
_entity_poly.pdbx_strand_id
1 'polypeptide(L)'
;MDNKPIKQSEKILLQVGTIARSTDWKKQASTWKDKKGNLQQGFEIINYGKAPWRLENNDIQITLNNPKLTKAIILDANGLPKQTVELNKNRSQTYLQFPTNAKYVILE
;
A
#
# COMPACT_ATOMS: atom_id res chain seq x y z
N MET A 1 10.44 6.24 14.50
CA MET A 1 9.26 5.82 15.28
C MET A 1 9.64 5.75 16.74
N ASP A 2 8.73 5.40 17.64
CA ASP A 2 8.95 5.54 19.09
C ASP A 2 9.62 4.34 19.77
N ASN A 3 10.08 3.34 19.00
CA ASN A 3 10.76 2.13 19.47
C ASN A 3 9.96 1.31 20.50
N LYS A 4 8.64 1.53 20.60
CA LYS A 4 7.75 0.74 21.44
C LYS A 4 7.13 -0.41 20.65
N PRO A 5 6.73 -1.51 21.30
CA PRO A 5 5.89 -2.53 20.66
C PRO A 5 4.62 -1.91 20.09
N ILE A 6 4.11 -2.42 18.96
CA ILE A 6 2.92 -1.89 18.25
C ILE A 6 1.73 -1.64 19.19
N LYS A 7 1.49 -2.51 20.17
CA LYS A 7 0.39 -2.39 21.15
C LYS A 7 0.50 -1.19 22.09
N GLN A 8 1.72 -0.66 22.27
CA GLN A 8 2.02 0.43 23.21
C GLN A 8 2.53 1.69 22.51
N SER A 9 2.80 1.61 21.21
CA SER A 9 3.32 2.70 20.41
C SER A 9 2.31 3.86 20.33
N GLU A 10 2.83 5.08 20.44
CA GLU A 10 2.14 6.35 20.23
C GLU A 10 2.45 6.92 18.84
N LYS A 11 3.31 6.24 18.07
CA LYS A 11 3.63 6.65 16.70
C LYS A 11 4.00 5.46 15.84
N ILE A 12 3.17 5.17 14.83
CA ILE A 12 3.38 4.05 13.88
C ILE A 12 3.43 4.60 12.45
N LEU A 13 4.39 4.13 11.65
CA LEU A 13 4.44 4.39 10.21
C LEU A 13 3.86 3.16 9.50
N LEU A 14 2.80 3.39 8.73
CA LEU A 14 2.27 2.44 7.75
C LEU A 14 2.87 2.78 6.38
N GLN A 15 3.47 1.79 5.73
CA GLN A 15 4.00 1.91 4.38
C GLN A 15 3.40 0.81 3.50
N VAL A 16 2.79 1.21 2.38
CA VAL A 16 2.18 0.30 1.41
C VAL A 16 2.92 0.37 0.08
N GLY A 17 3.36 -0.79 -0.40
CA GLY A 17 3.82 -0.98 -1.77
C GLY A 17 2.64 -1.27 -2.69
N THR A 18 2.58 -0.61 -3.84
CA THR A 18 1.58 -0.86 -4.88
C THR A 18 2.26 -1.03 -6.24
N ILE A 19 1.52 -1.57 -7.19
CA ILE A 19 1.97 -1.78 -8.56
C ILE A 19 2.03 -0.42 -9.26
N ALA A 20 3.16 -0.14 -9.91
CA ALA A 20 3.33 1.00 -10.80
C ALA A 20 3.34 0.51 -12.26
N ARG A 21 2.39 0.98 -13.06
CA ARG A 21 2.27 0.65 -14.49
C ARG A 21 1.98 1.90 -15.30
N SER A 22 2.54 1.99 -16.50
CA SER A 22 2.22 3.06 -17.45
C SER A 22 0.75 3.05 -17.84
N THR A 23 0.27 4.18 -18.35
CA THR A 23 -1.06 4.25 -18.97
C THR A 23 -1.13 3.26 -20.15
N ASP A 24 -2.24 2.53 -20.27
CA ASP A 24 -2.49 1.47 -21.26
C ASP A 24 -1.61 0.21 -21.16
N TRP A 25 -0.92 0.01 -20.03
CA TRP A 25 -0.21 -1.25 -19.79
C TRP A 25 -1.16 -2.44 -19.84
N LYS A 26 -0.78 -3.50 -20.57
CA LYS A 26 -1.58 -4.72 -20.75
C LYS A 26 -0.71 -5.97 -20.69
N LYS A 27 -1.29 -7.02 -20.11
CA LYS A 27 -0.74 -8.38 -20.11
C LYS A 27 -1.82 -9.38 -20.47
N GLN A 28 -1.40 -10.56 -20.92
CA GLN A 28 -2.26 -11.72 -21.09
C GLN A 28 -1.64 -12.94 -20.40
N ALA A 29 -2.48 -13.87 -19.94
CA ALA A 29 -1.98 -15.15 -19.45
C ALA A 29 -1.30 -15.90 -20.60
N SER A 30 -0.16 -16.51 -20.34
CA SER A 30 0.63 -17.22 -21.35
C SER A 30 1.39 -18.39 -20.73
N THR A 31 1.80 -19.33 -21.58
CA THR A 31 2.65 -20.45 -21.23
C THR A 31 3.85 -20.52 -22.17
N TRP A 32 5.03 -20.85 -21.65
CA TRP A 32 6.24 -20.97 -22.46
C TRP A 32 7.14 -22.07 -21.89
N LYS A 33 8.06 -22.61 -22.71
CA LYS A 33 9.07 -23.54 -22.22
C LYS A 33 10.31 -22.78 -21.76
N ASP A 34 10.83 -23.11 -20.58
CA ASP A 34 12.12 -22.59 -20.12
C ASP A 34 13.30 -23.23 -20.89
N LYS A 35 14.53 -22.79 -20.58
CA LYS A 35 15.76 -23.31 -21.22
C LYS A 35 15.99 -24.81 -20.99
N LYS A 36 15.34 -25.42 -20.00
CA LYS A 36 15.41 -26.85 -19.69
C LYS A 36 14.24 -27.63 -20.30
N GLY A 37 13.35 -26.95 -21.03
CA GLY A 37 12.17 -27.54 -21.67
C GLY A 37 10.94 -27.65 -20.77
N ASN A 38 10.99 -27.17 -19.52
CA ASN A 38 9.84 -27.23 -18.62
C ASN A 38 8.80 -26.19 -19.03
N LEU A 39 7.52 -26.58 -19.01
CA LEU A 39 6.43 -25.66 -19.26
C LEU A 39 6.22 -24.75 -18.05
N GLN A 40 6.25 -23.44 -18.28
CA GLN A 40 6.02 -22.39 -17.31
C GLN A 40 4.67 -21.71 -17.59
N GLN A 41 4.01 -21.24 -16.54
CA GLN A 41 2.80 -20.41 -16.62
C GLN A 41 3.12 -19.01 -16.12
N GLY A 42 2.54 -18.01 -16.74
CA GLY A 42 2.71 -16.64 -16.30
C GLY A 42 1.98 -15.65 -17.19
N PHE A 43 2.56 -14.48 -17.34
CA PHE A 43 1.96 -13.40 -18.10
C PHE A 43 2.93 -12.84 -19.13
N GLU A 44 2.44 -12.67 -20.35
CA GLU A 44 3.14 -11.95 -21.41
C GLU A 44 2.70 -10.49 -21.38
N ILE A 45 3.68 -9.57 -21.41
CA ILE A 45 3.43 -8.14 -21.53
C ILE A 45 3.22 -7.82 -23.00
N ILE A 46 1.98 -7.55 -23.39
CA ILE A 46 1.59 -7.24 -24.79
C ILE A 46 1.56 -5.75 -25.07
N ASN A 47 1.56 -4.91 -24.04
CA ASN A 47 1.73 -3.47 -24.16
C ASN A 47 2.37 -2.92 -22.87
N TYR A 48 3.51 -2.25 -23.00
CA TYR A 48 4.17 -1.62 -21.85
C TYR A 48 3.62 -0.22 -21.53
N GLY A 49 2.71 0.31 -22.36
CA GLY A 49 2.01 1.56 -22.16
C GLY A 49 2.83 2.81 -22.51
N LYS A 50 2.31 3.97 -22.11
CA LYS A 50 2.97 5.28 -22.27
C LYS A 50 2.91 6.07 -20.97
N ALA A 51 3.81 7.05 -20.84
CA ALA A 51 3.80 7.98 -19.72
C ALA A 51 2.40 8.65 -19.58
N PRO A 52 1.97 8.99 -18.35
CA PRO A 52 2.68 8.85 -17.08
C PRO A 52 2.58 7.43 -16.48
N TRP A 53 3.45 7.16 -15.51
CA TRP A 53 3.29 6.03 -14.58
C TRP A 53 2.06 6.25 -13.71
N ARG A 54 1.27 5.20 -13.52
CA ARG A 54 0.10 5.18 -12.65
C ARG A 54 0.31 4.15 -11.56
N LEU A 55 -0.02 4.54 -10.33
CA LEU A 55 -0.07 3.61 -9.21
C LEU A 55 -1.46 2.99 -9.17
N GLU A 56 -1.52 1.67 -8.97
CA GLU A 56 -2.80 1.04 -8.66
C GLU A 56 -3.31 1.53 -7.30
N ASN A 57 -4.63 1.72 -7.21
CA ASN A 57 -5.28 2.15 -5.99
C ASN A 57 -5.08 1.10 -4.90
N ASN A 58 -4.78 1.55 -3.69
CA ASN A 58 -4.82 0.71 -2.52
C ASN A 58 -6.28 0.37 -2.20
N ASP A 59 -6.55 -0.90 -1.97
CA ASP A 59 -7.79 -1.40 -1.37
C ASP A 59 -7.43 -2.26 -0.16
N ILE A 60 -7.16 -1.58 0.96
CA ILE A 60 -6.62 -2.20 2.18
C ILE A 60 -7.32 -1.60 3.40
N GLN A 61 -7.87 -2.48 4.24
CA GLN A 61 -8.32 -2.14 5.58
C GLN A 61 -7.27 -2.58 6.60
N ILE A 62 -6.85 -1.64 7.46
CA ILE A 62 -5.88 -1.90 8.53
C ILE A 62 -6.62 -1.92 9.87
N THR A 63 -6.40 -2.98 10.65
CA THR A 63 -6.88 -3.09 12.03
C THR A 63 -5.71 -3.31 12.96
N LEU A 64 -5.61 -2.51 14.02
CA LEU A 64 -4.53 -2.58 15.02
C LEU A 64 -5.12 -2.71 16.42
N ASN A 65 -4.57 -3.63 17.22
CA ASN A 65 -4.85 -3.77 18.65
C ASN A 65 -4.10 -2.70 19.47
N ASN A 66 -4.37 -1.43 19.18
CA ASN A 66 -3.80 -0.29 19.89
C ASN A 66 -4.78 0.90 19.88
N PRO A 67 -5.61 1.06 20.94
CA PRO A 67 -6.62 2.12 21.01
C PRO A 67 -6.04 3.49 21.39
N LYS A 68 -4.72 3.60 21.63
CA LYS A 68 -4.07 4.87 21.99
C LYS A 68 -3.88 5.81 20.80
N LEU A 69 -3.84 5.25 19.59
CA LEU A 69 -3.70 6.02 18.35
C LEU A 69 -5.02 6.75 18.08
N THR A 70 -4.94 8.03 17.74
CA THR A 70 -6.10 8.92 17.62
C THR A 70 -6.19 9.65 16.30
N LYS A 71 -5.11 9.67 15.53
CA LYS A 71 -4.95 10.46 14.32
C LYS A 71 -4.21 9.67 13.27
N ALA A 72 -4.60 9.85 12.02
CA ALA A 72 -3.91 9.31 10.86
C ALA A 72 -3.50 10.43 9.92
N ILE A 73 -2.23 10.50 9.54
CA ILE A 73 -1.66 11.56 8.71
C ILE A 73 -1.04 10.95 7.47
N ILE A 74 -1.60 11.24 6.30
CA ILE A 74 -1.00 10.91 5.01
C ILE A 74 0.26 11.74 4.82
N LEU A 75 1.34 11.09 4.36
CA LEU A 75 2.54 11.78 3.92
C LEU A 75 2.64 11.81 2.40
N ASP A 76 3.35 12.82 1.89
CA ASP A 76 3.78 12.85 0.49
C ASP A 76 4.98 11.92 0.23
N ALA A 77 5.50 11.92 -1.00
CA ALA A 77 6.63 11.08 -1.41
C ALA A 77 7.95 11.43 -0.70
N ASN A 78 8.07 12.63 -0.12
CA ASN A 78 9.23 13.07 0.65
C ASN A 78 9.06 12.82 2.16
N GLY A 79 7.93 12.23 2.57
CA GLY A 79 7.64 11.96 3.98
C GLY A 79 7.10 13.18 4.74
N LEU A 80 6.66 14.24 4.04
CA LEU A 80 6.08 15.42 4.68
C LEU A 80 4.58 15.24 4.90
N PRO A 81 4.02 15.71 6.04
CA PRO A 81 2.58 15.70 6.29
C PRO A 81 1.81 16.41 5.20
N LYS A 82 0.82 15.71 4.61
CA LYS A 82 -0.03 16.25 3.55
C LYS A 82 -1.45 16.51 4.03
N GLN A 83 -2.05 15.52 4.71
CA GLN A 83 -3.46 15.57 5.10
C GLN A 83 -3.72 14.63 6.29
N THR A 84 -4.63 15.02 7.19
CA THR A 84 -5.17 14.11 8.21
C THR A 84 -6.40 13.38 7.66
N VAL A 85 -6.50 12.09 7.93
CA VAL A 85 -7.66 11.26 7.61
C VAL A 85 -8.27 10.67 8.87
N GLU A 86 -9.54 10.29 8.76
CA GLU A 86 -10.29 9.73 9.86
C GLU A 86 -9.68 8.38 10.28
N LEU A 87 -9.51 8.24 11.60
CA LEU A 87 -9.07 7.02 12.23
C LEU A 87 -10.20 6.55 13.14
N ASN A 88 -10.78 5.41 12.80
CA ASN A 88 -11.88 4.83 13.56
C ASN A 88 -11.31 4.05 14.74
N LYS A 89 -12.01 4.01 15.87
CA LYS A 89 -11.57 3.20 17.02
C LYS A 89 -12.72 2.69 17.86
N ASN A 90 -12.45 1.63 18.59
CA ASN A 90 -13.28 1.16 19.69
C ASN A 90 -12.42 1.00 20.96
N ARG A 91 -12.93 0.31 21.98
CA ARG A 91 -12.25 0.16 23.28
C ARG A 91 -10.89 -0.55 23.20
N SER A 92 -10.65 -1.40 22.20
CA SER A 92 -9.45 -2.25 22.11
C SER A 92 -8.67 -2.08 20.81
N GLN A 93 -9.29 -1.53 19.78
CA GLN A 93 -8.78 -1.52 18.42
C GLN A 93 -8.95 -0.17 17.74
N THR A 94 -8.08 0.02 16.75
CA THR A 94 -8.06 1.16 15.85
C THR A 94 -8.12 0.63 14.41
N TYR A 95 -8.89 1.31 13.57
CA TYR A 95 -9.21 0.92 12.20
C TYR A 95 -8.96 2.08 11.25
N LEU A 96 -8.28 1.79 10.15
CA LEU A 96 -8.05 2.73 9.07
C LEU A 96 -8.43 2.05 7.76
N GLN A 97 -9.36 2.66 7.02
CA GLN A 97 -9.42 2.41 5.59
C GLN A 97 -8.24 3.14 4.95
N PHE A 98 -7.27 2.38 4.43
CA PHE A 98 -6.05 2.98 3.93
C PHE A 98 -6.38 3.85 2.69
N PRO A 99 -5.87 5.10 2.61
CA PRO A 99 -6.22 5.98 1.50
C PRO A 99 -5.76 5.41 0.16
N THR A 100 -6.64 5.44 -0.84
CA THR A 100 -6.47 4.75 -2.13
C THR A 100 -5.21 5.17 -2.89
N ASN A 101 -4.74 6.40 -2.71
CA ASN A 101 -3.59 6.96 -3.42
C ASN A 101 -2.41 7.33 -2.50
N ALA A 102 -2.43 6.91 -1.23
CA ALA A 102 -1.33 7.14 -0.31
C ALA A 102 -0.26 6.04 -0.43
N LYS A 103 0.98 6.34 -0.04
CA LYS A 103 2.01 5.31 0.22
C LYS A 103 2.37 5.21 1.69
N TYR A 104 2.22 6.32 2.41
CA TYR A 104 2.66 6.47 3.79
C TYR A 104 1.55 7.10 4.62
N VAL A 105 1.31 6.53 5.78
CA VAL A 105 0.44 7.10 6.81
C VAL A 105 1.14 6.99 8.16
N ILE A 106 1.24 8.09 8.89
CA ILE A 106 1.59 8.07 10.32
C ILE A 106 0.31 7.94 11.13
N LEU A 107 0.31 7.01 12.08
CA LEU A 107 -0.69 6.90 13.13
C LEU A 107 -0.09 7.45 14.42
N GLU A 108 -0.81 8.34 15.11
CA GLU A 108 -0.44 8.91 16.41
C GLU A 108 -1.65 9.13 17.32
#